data_AF-X0US60-F1
#
_entry.id   AF-X0US60-F1
#
_cell.length_a   1.000
_cell.length_b   1.000
_cell.length_c   1.000
_cell.angle_alpha   90.00
_cell.angle_beta   90.00
_cell.angle_gamma   90.00
#
_symmetry.space_group_name_H-M   'P 1'
#
loop_
_entity.id
_entity.type
_entity.pdbx_description
1 polymer ?
#
loop_
_entity_poly.entity_id
_entity_poly.type
_entity_poly.pdbx_seq_one_letter_code
_entity_poly.pdbx_strand_id
1 'polypeptide(L)'
;MLISYHWIKKFVRLNQSPQQIADKITLNLVEVESIEKKGEDTILEIENKGITNRPDCFSQLGLARETAAYFNLKLNDPLEKLINLTFPQVKRIPFTVEVSEPSLCYRYSSIVLTDVKVKPSP
;
A
#
# COMPACT_ATOMS: atom_id res chain seq x y z
N MET A 1 -8.49 4.82 7.55
CA MET A 1 -7.02 4.92 7.32
C MET A 1 -6.70 6.24 6.65
N LEU A 2 -5.49 6.79 6.84
CA LEU A 2 -5.09 8.07 6.26
C LEU A 2 -4.24 7.88 5.00
N ILE A 3 -4.68 8.44 3.88
CA ILE A 3 -4.06 8.36 2.57
C ILE A 3 -3.62 9.75 2.12
N SER A 4 -2.41 9.86 1.58
CA SER A 4 -1.84 11.13 1.16
C SER A 4 -2.04 11.28 -0.34
N TYR A 5 -2.61 12.41 -0.74
CA TYR A 5 -2.78 12.74 -2.15
C TYR A 5 -1.42 12.90 -2.86
N HIS A 6 -0.40 13.43 -2.18
CA HIS A 6 0.97 13.46 -2.71
C HIS A 6 1.53 12.06 -2.97
N TRP A 7 1.27 11.11 -2.09
CA TRP A 7 1.68 9.72 -2.31
C TRP A 7 0.97 9.09 -3.50
N ILE A 8 -0.33 9.31 -3.67
CA ILE A 8 -1.04 8.83 -4.87
C ILE A 8 -0.39 9.42 -6.14
N LYS A 9 -0.06 10.72 -6.15
CA LYS A 9 0.64 11.38 -7.29
C LYS A 9 2.03 10.81 -7.58
N LYS A 10 2.71 10.18 -6.61
CA LYS A 10 4.00 9.50 -6.85
C LYS A 10 3.82 8.23 -7.70
N PHE A 11 2.68 7.56 -7.55
CA PHE A 11 2.35 6.32 -8.24
C PHE A 11 1.54 6.56 -9.52
N VAL A 12 0.77 7.64 -9.61
CA VAL A 12 -0.12 7.91 -10.76
C VAL A 12 0.01 9.37 -11.18
N ARG A 13 0.19 9.62 -12.49
CA ARG A 13 0.17 10.99 -13.03
C ARG A 13 -1.26 11.50 -13.06
N LEU A 14 -1.65 12.26 -12.02
CA LEU A 14 -2.99 12.80 -11.86
C LEU A 14 -3.09 14.27 -12.28
N ASN A 15 -4.21 14.60 -12.93
CA ASN A 15 -4.65 15.98 -13.16
C ASN A 15 -5.88 16.33 -12.30
N GLN A 16 -6.51 15.33 -11.69
CA GLN A 16 -7.72 15.45 -10.88
C GLN A 16 -7.40 15.99 -9.49
N SER A 17 -8.25 16.88 -9.00
CA SER A 17 -8.19 17.40 -7.62
C SER A 17 -8.45 16.30 -6.57
N PRO A 18 -8.02 16.49 -5.31
CA PRO A 18 -8.33 15.56 -4.22
C PRO A 18 -9.82 15.23 -4.09
N GLN A 19 -10.70 16.23 -4.25
CA GLN A 19 -12.14 16.03 -4.21
C GLN A 19 -12.63 15.09 -5.32
N GLN A 20 -12.17 15.30 -6.55
CA GLN A 20 -12.53 14.43 -7.67
C GLN A 20 -12.05 12.99 -7.45
N ILE A 21 -10.88 12.80 -6.83
CA ILE A 21 -10.41 11.46 -6.46
C ILE A 21 -11.31 10.86 -5.39
N ALA A 22 -11.63 11.60 -4.33
CA ALA A 22 -12.48 11.14 -3.25
C ALA A 22 -13.88 10.73 -3.72
N ASP A 23 -14.53 11.57 -4.53
CA ASP A 23 -15.86 11.27 -5.08
C ASP A 23 -15.86 9.95 -5.87
N LYS A 24 -14.79 9.70 -6.63
CA LYS A 24 -14.67 8.47 -7.44
C LYS A 24 -14.35 7.25 -6.59
N ILE A 25 -13.49 7.38 -5.59
CA ILE A 25 -13.20 6.28 -4.65
C ILE A 25 -14.48 5.90 -3.87
N THR A 26 -15.22 6.89 -3.37
CA THR A 26 -16.51 6.69 -2.67
C THR A 26 -17.53 5.95 -3.53
N LEU A 27 -17.62 6.27 -4.82
CA LEU A 27 -18.59 5.64 -5.72
C LEU A 27 -18.26 4.20 -6.12
N ASN A 28 -16.98 3.79 -6.11
CA ASN A 28 -16.55 2.54 -6.74
C ASN A 28 -15.86 1.55 -5.81
N LEU A 29 -15.34 2.01 -4.68
CA LEU A 29 -14.49 1.20 -3.82
C LEU A 29 -14.88 1.29 -2.35
N VAL A 30 -14.80 2.50 -1.77
CA VAL A 30 -14.85 2.69 -0.32
C VAL A 30 -15.13 4.15 0.01
N GLU A 31 -15.85 4.40 1.10
CA GLU A 31 -16.16 5.76 1.55
C GLU A 31 -14.91 6.53 1.97
N VAL A 32 -14.82 7.77 1.48
CA VAL A 32 -13.90 8.80 2.00
C VAL A 32 -14.64 9.62 3.04
N GLU A 33 -14.31 9.43 4.32
CA GLU A 33 -14.96 10.08 5.46
C GLU A 33 -14.63 11.57 5.53
N SER A 34 -13.38 11.94 5.24
CA SER A 34 -12.91 13.31 5.36
C SER A 34 -11.77 13.62 4.39
N ILE A 35 -11.65 14.92 4.06
CA ILE A 35 -10.58 15.47 3.23
C ILE A 35 -10.00 16.67 3.97
N GLU A 36 -8.76 16.55 4.43
CA GLU A 36 -8.09 17.57 5.23
C GLU A 36 -6.82 18.08 4.55
N LYS A 37 -6.62 19.40 4.54
CA LYS A 37 -5.34 19.98 4.13
C LYS A 37 -4.35 19.95 5.30
N LYS A 38 -3.19 19.33 5.11
CA LYS A 38 -2.08 19.31 6.08
C LYS A 38 -0.81 19.84 5.43
N GLY A 39 -0.50 21.11 5.73
CA GLY A 39 0.59 21.83 5.06
C GLY A 39 0.34 21.95 3.56
N GLU A 40 1.29 21.45 2.76
CA GLU A 40 1.21 21.41 1.30
C GLU A 40 0.50 20.16 0.74
N ASP A 41 0.11 19.20 1.60
CA ASP A 41 -0.54 17.96 1.18
C ASP A 41 -2.04 17.95 1.53
N THR A 42 -2.78 17.05 0.89
CA THR A 42 -4.18 16.76 1.20
C THR A 42 -4.30 15.30 1.64
N ILE A 43 -4.89 15.08 2.80
CA ILE A 43 -5.08 13.77 3.40
C ILE A 43 -6.54 13.35 3.22
N LEU A 44 -6.73 12.14 2.69
CA LEU A 44 -8.02 11.47 2.56
C LEU A 44 -8.15 10.47 3.70
N GLU A 45 -9.22 10.56 4.48
CA GLU A 45 -9.57 9.56 5.47
C GLU A 45 -10.52 8.54 4.86
N ILE A 46 -10.13 7.28 4.86
CA ILE A 46 -10.85 6.18 4.22
C ILE A 46 -11.48 5.28 5.28
N GLU A 47 -12.78 4.97 5.17
CA GLU A 47 -13.46 4.03 6.06
C GLU A 47 -13.25 2.58 5.61
N ASN A 48 -12.45 1.81 6.35
CA ASN A 48 -12.04 0.48 5.94
C ASN A 48 -13.14 -0.60 6.08
N LYS A 49 -14.26 -0.32 6.76
CA LYS A 49 -15.34 -1.30 6.99
C LYS A 49 -15.87 -1.93 5.69
N GLY A 50 -15.91 -1.18 4.59
CA GLY A 50 -16.44 -1.64 3.30
C GLY A 50 -15.50 -2.54 2.49
N ILE A 51 -14.21 -2.62 2.86
CA ILE A 51 -13.16 -3.25 2.05
C ILE A 51 -12.37 -4.33 2.81
N THR A 52 -12.98 -4.96 3.81
CA THR A 52 -12.33 -5.98 4.66
C THR A 52 -11.84 -7.21 3.88
N ASN A 53 -12.42 -7.50 2.71
CA ASN A 53 -11.98 -8.55 1.78
C ASN A 53 -10.89 -8.10 0.78
N ARG A 54 -10.47 -6.83 0.83
CA ARG A 54 -9.49 -6.20 -0.08
C ARG A 54 -8.31 -5.61 0.72
N PRO A 55 -7.49 -6.46 1.38
CA PRO A 55 -6.36 -5.98 2.18
C PRO A 55 -5.30 -5.26 1.35
N ASP A 56 -5.24 -5.48 0.04
CA ASP A 56 -4.37 -4.74 -0.87
C ASP A 56 -4.69 -3.23 -0.88
N CYS A 57 -5.96 -2.86 -0.66
CA CYS A 57 -6.39 -1.48 -0.54
C CYS A 57 -6.02 -0.82 0.79
N PHE A 58 -5.41 -1.53 1.76
CA PHE A 58 -5.06 -0.97 3.07
C PHE A 58 -3.70 -0.25 3.04
N SER A 59 -3.36 0.33 1.88
CA SER A 59 -2.07 0.98 1.63
C SER A 59 -2.20 2.11 0.62
N GLN A 60 -1.24 3.04 0.66
CA GLN A 60 -1.12 4.13 -0.32
C GLN A 60 -1.05 3.59 -1.76
N LEU A 61 -0.30 2.49 -1.97
CA LEU A 61 -0.16 1.87 -3.29
C LEU A 61 -1.46 1.20 -3.75
N GLY A 62 -2.20 0.55 -2.86
CA GLY A 62 -3.50 -0.04 -3.17
C GLY A 62 -4.50 0.99 -3.68
N LEU A 63 -4.66 2.09 -2.94
CA LEU A 63 -5.55 3.18 -3.36
C LEU A 63 -5.06 3.89 -4.63
N ALA A 64 -3.74 4.01 -4.82
CA ALA A 64 -3.20 4.50 -6.07
C ALA A 64 -3.48 3.56 -7.26
N ARG A 65 -3.45 2.24 -7.05
CA ARG A 65 -3.80 1.24 -8.07
C ARG A 65 -5.27 1.35 -8.48
N GLU A 66 -6.16 1.48 -7.50
CA GLU A 66 -7.60 1.69 -7.74
C GLU A 66 -7.86 3.02 -8.47
N THR A 67 -7.16 4.08 -8.07
CA THR A 67 -7.21 5.37 -8.76
C THR A 67 -6.75 5.25 -10.22
N ALA A 68 -5.62 4.57 -10.46
CA ALA A 68 -5.09 4.35 -11.80
C ALA A 68 -6.07 3.56 -12.68
N ALA A 69 -6.64 2.48 -12.14
CA ALA A 69 -7.62 1.66 -12.83
C ALA A 69 -8.87 2.48 -13.22
N TYR A 70 -9.41 3.26 -12.29
CA TYR A 70 -10.61 4.05 -12.52
C TYR A 70 -10.43 5.10 -13.63
N PHE A 71 -9.33 5.85 -13.58
CA PHE A 71 -9.05 6.91 -14.57
C PHE A 71 -8.39 6.39 -15.85
N ASN A 72 -8.23 5.07 -16.00
CA ASN A 72 -7.50 4.43 -17.09
C ASN A 72 -6.10 5.05 -17.29
N LEU A 73 -5.39 5.23 -16.19
CA LEU A 73 -4.04 5.80 -16.14
C LEU A 73 -3.01 4.71 -15.91
N LYS A 74 -1.79 4.94 -16.39
CA LYS A 74 -0.67 4.05 -16.07
C LYS A 74 -0.29 4.19 -14.60
N LEU A 75 -0.29 3.07 -13.88
CA LEU A 75 0.32 2.96 -12.56
C LEU A 75 1.84 2.86 -12.71
N ASN A 76 2.57 3.69 -11.97
CA ASN A 76 3.99 3.54 -11.74
C ASN A 76 4.19 2.62 -10.53
N ASP A 77 4.07 1.32 -10.77
CA ASP A 77 4.09 0.30 -9.73
C ASP A 77 5.53 -0.03 -9.33
N PRO A 78 5.98 0.27 -8.09
CA PRO A 78 7.31 -0.09 -7.64
C PRO A 78 7.53 -1.61 -7.62
N LEU A 79 6.47 -2.41 -7.58
CA LEU A 79 6.51 -3.87 -7.52
C LEU A 79 6.64 -4.52 -8.90
N GLU A 80 6.48 -3.78 -10.02
CA GLU A 80 6.72 -4.33 -11.37
C GLU A 80 8.13 -4.92 -11.49
N LYS A 81 9.11 -4.28 -10.84
CA LYS A 81 10.50 -4.74 -10.80
C LYS A 81 10.69 -6.03 -9.99
N LEU A 82 9.68 -6.43 -9.22
CA LEU A 82 9.73 -7.57 -8.32
C LEU A 82 9.04 -8.83 -8.90
N ILE A 83 8.38 -8.73 -10.06
CA ILE A 83 7.64 -9.83 -10.69
C ILE A 83 8.52 -11.05 -10.98
N ASN A 84 9.81 -10.83 -11.20
CA ASN A 84 10.80 -11.89 -11.46
C ASN A 84 11.82 -12.03 -10.32
N LEU A 85 11.43 -11.72 -9.07
CA LEU A 85 12.29 -11.95 -7.92
C LEU A 85 12.63 -13.43 -7.81
N THR A 86 13.89 -13.74 -8.07
CA THR A 86 14.49 -15.00 -7.65
C THR A 86 15.05 -14.77 -6.26
N PHE A 87 14.50 -15.47 -5.27
CA PHE A 87 15.08 -15.46 -3.94
C PHE A 87 16.45 -16.15 -4.03
N PRO A 88 17.54 -15.48 -3.62
CA PRO A 88 18.84 -16.13 -3.59
C PRO A 88 18.75 -17.34 -2.65
N GLN A 89 19.29 -18.48 -3.10
CA GLN A 89 19.43 -19.67 -2.26
C GLN A 89 20.40 -19.35 -1.12
N VAL A 90 19.86 -18.95 0.04
CA VAL A 90 20.65 -18.68 1.24
C VAL A 90 20.97 -19.98 1.94
N LYS A 91 22.27 -20.30 2.08
CA LYS A 91 22.73 -21.51 2.79
C LYS A 91 22.37 -21.50 4.28
N ARG A 92 22.31 -20.32 4.91
CA ARG A 92 21.88 -20.10 6.29
C ARG A 92 21.28 -18.70 6.44
N ILE A 93 20.22 -18.62 7.25
CA ILE A 93 19.54 -17.39 7.68
C ILE A 93 20.17 -17.00 9.05
N PRO A 94 20.36 -15.71 9.39
CA PRO A 94 21.04 -15.30 10.63
C PRO A 94 20.26 -15.59 11.93
N PHE A 95 19.11 -16.26 11.85
CA PHE A 95 18.27 -16.59 12.99
C PHE A 95 17.54 -17.91 12.77
N THR A 96 17.08 -18.49 13.88
CA THR A 96 16.17 -19.63 13.91
C THR A 96 14.75 -19.11 14.11
N VAL A 97 13.78 -19.73 13.43
CA VAL A 97 12.35 -19.49 13.67
C VAL A 97 11.82 -20.69 14.45
N GLU A 98 11.26 -20.43 15.63
CA GLU A 98 10.64 -21.43 16.48
C GLU A 98 9.20 -21.01 16.80
N VAL A 99 8.27 -21.95 16.71
CA VAL A 99 6.87 -21.75 17.08
C VAL A 99 6.66 -22.45 18.43
N SER A 100 6.79 -21.70 19.52
CA SER A 100 6.74 -22.26 20.88
C SER A 100 5.37 -22.83 21.26
N GLU A 101 4.28 -22.31 20.67
CA GLU A 101 2.90 -22.71 20.95
C GLU A 101 2.14 -23.08 19.66
N PRO A 102 2.39 -24.27 19.07
CA PRO A 102 1.80 -24.64 17.78
C PRO A 102 0.27 -24.73 17.76
N SER A 103 -0.36 -24.89 18.93
CA SER A 103 -1.83 -24.91 19.09
C SER A 103 -2.46 -23.51 18.94
N LEU A 104 -1.71 -22.45 19.25
CA LEU A 104 -2.15 -21.06 19.16
C LEU A 104 -1.65 -20.38 17.88
N CYS A 105 -0.52 -20.82 17.34
CA CYS A 105 0.08 -20.28 16.13
C CYS A 105 0.41 -21.41 15.15
N TYR A 106 -0.54 -21.74 14.27
CA TYR A 106 -0.37 -22.83 13.30
C TYR A 106 0.74 -22.58 12.27
N ARG A 107 1.09 -21.32 12.03
CA ARG A 107 2.10 -20.94 11.04
C ARG A 107 2.77 -19.62 11.40
N TYR A 108 4.09 -19.63 11.35
CA TYR A 108 4.93 -18.43 11.33
C TYR A 108 5.76 -18.43 10.06
N SER A 109 6.01 -17.26 9.47
CA SER A 109 6.82 -17.13 8.26
C SER A 109 7.65 -15.86 8.36
N SER A 110 8.87 -15.90 7.81
CA SER A 110 9.80 -14.77 7.83
C SER A 110 10.48 -14.63 6.47
N ILE A 111 10.88 -13.40 6.14
CA ILE A 111 11.68 -13.06 4.97
C ILE A 111 12.83 -12.19 5.46
N VAL A 112 14.04 -12.42 4.93
CA VAL A 112 15.21 -11.58 5.21
C VAL A 112 15.49 -10.71 4.01
N LEU A 113 15.57 -9.39 4.25
CA LEU A 113 15.99 -8.40 3.27
C LEU A 113 17.41 -7.95 3.65
N THR A 114 18.40 -8.27 2.82
CA THR A 114 19.78 -7.76 2.96
C THR A 114 19.99 -6.47 2.17
N ASP A 115 21.10 -5.79 2.42
CA ASP A 115 21.51 -4.58 1.69
C ASP A 115 20.51 -3.40 1.76
N VAL A 116 19.72 -3.35 2.83
CA VAL A 116 18.78 -2.26 3.11
C VAL A 116 19.56 -0.99 3.46
N LYS A 117 19.30 0.09 2.72
CA LYS A 117 19.84 1.43 3.01
C LYS A 117 18.88 2.18 3.95
N VAL A 118 19.24 2.28 5.22
CA VAL A 118 18.45 3.03 6.22
C VAL A 118 18.47 4.52 5.90
N LYS A 119 17.30 5.13 5.82
CA LYS A 119 17.07 6.57 5.62
C LYS A 119 15.86 7.01 6.47
N PRO A 120 15.70 8.31 6.74
CA PRO A 120 14.46 8.81 7.34
C PRO A 120 13.25 8.34 6.55
N SER A 121 12.18 7.99 7.26
CA SER A 121 10.91 7.65 6.63
C SER A 121 10.45 8.82 5.73
N PRO A 122 10.06 8.54 4.48
CA PRO A 122 9.61 9.56 3.53
C PRO A 122 8.26 10.19 3.88
#